data_AF-A0A7K6IUC5-F1
#
_entry.id   AF-A0A7K6IUC5-F1
#
_cell.length_a   1.000
_cell.length_b   1.000
_cell.length_c   1.000
_cell.angle_alpha   90.00
_cell.angle_beta   90.00
_cell.angle_gamma   90.00
#
_symmetry.space_group_name_H-M   'P 1'
#
loop_
_entity.id
_entity.type
_entity.pdbx_description
1 polymer ?
#
loop_
_entity_poly.entity_id
_entity_poly.type
_entity_poly.pdbx_seq_one_letter_code
_entity_poly.pdbx_strand_id
1 'polypeptide(L)'
;FRCCSRALARPVSVSVLGRPEAQTAQAAAVPSPQLPRRDFQSSAASRDIDTAAKFIGAGAATVGVAGSGAGIGTVFGSLIIGYARNPSLKQQLFSYAILGF
;
A
#
# COMPACT_ATOMS: atom_id res chain seq x y z
N PHE A 1 16.77 33.88 0.00
CA PHE A 1 16.34 33.81 1.41
C PHE A 1 14.83 33.56 1.47
N ARG A 2 14.45 32.37 1.93
CA ARG A 2 13.19 31.94 2.61
C ARG A 2 11.89 32.75 2.36
N CYS A 3 10.91 32.15 1.68
CA CYS A 3 9.46 32.38 1.90
C CYS A 3 8.64 31.29 1.15
N CYS A 4 8.26 30.19 1.81
CA CYS A 4 6.86 29.91 2.23
C CYS A 4 5.92 29.38 1.14
N SER A 5 5.84 28.05 1.00
CA SER A 5 4.70 27.38 0.36
C SER A 5 4.38 26.06 1.09
N ARG A 6 3.93 26.17 2.34
CA ARG A 6 3.28 25.06 3.06
C ARG A 6 1.77 25.19 2.84
N ALA A 7 1.37 25.01 1.59
CA ALA A 7 -0.03 24.88 1.21
C ALA A 7 -0.43 23.41 1.28
N LEU A 8 -1.66 23.18 1.78
CA LEU A 8 -2.45 21.94 1.71
C LEU A 8 -2.23 20.92 2.83
N ALA A 9 -2.97 21.13 3.92
CA ALA A 9 -3.92 20.14 4.44
C ALA A 9 -4.64 20.74 5.67
N ARG A 10 -5.73 21.47 5.44
CA ARG A 10 -6.68 21.76 6.52
C ARG A 10 -7.65 20.58 6.60
N PRO A 11 -7.87 19.96 7.77
CA PRO A 11 -9.02 19.10 7.95
C PRO A 11 -10.28 19.96 7.99
N VAL A 12 -11.27 19.61 7.15
CA VAL A 12 -12.61 20.20 7.17
C VAL A 12 -13.29 19.74 8.46
N SER A 13 -13.35 20.64 9.45
CA SER A 13 -14.09 20.45 10.69
C SER A 13 -15.57 20.74 10.43
N VAL A 14 -16.38 19.69 10.36
CA VAL A 14 -17.84 19.81 10.39
C VAL A 14 -18.24 20.02 11.85
N SER A 15 -18.51 21.26 12.23
CA SER A 15 -19.18 21.59 13.48
C SER A 15 -20.69 21.43 13.26
N VAL A 16 -21.23 20.26 13.61
CA VAL A 16 -22.67 20.05 13.72
C VAL A 16 -23.20 20.86 14.90
N LEU A 17 -23.82 21.98 14.54
CA LEU A 17 -24.99 22.63 15.13
C LEU A 17 -25.55 22.04 16.44
N GLY A 18 -25.62 22.88 17.48
CA GLY A 18 -26.61 22.73 18.56
C GLY A 18 -26.14 23.17 19.95
N ARG A 19 -26.31 24.46 20.30
CA ARG A 19 -26.47 24.88 21.71
C ARG A 19 -27.92 24.59 22.15
N PRO A 20 -28.13 24.13 23.39
CA PRO A 20 -28.45 25.04 24.50
C PRO A 20 -27.57 24.74 25.73
N GLU A 21 -26.91 25.72 26.34
CA GLU A 21 -27.36 26.38 27.58
C GLU A 21 -27.73 25.41 28.72
N ALA A 22 -26.77 25.15 29.61
CA ALA A 22 -26.98 24.87 31.03
C ALA A 22 -25.63 24.99 31.76
N GLN A 23 -25.38 26.16 32.36
CA GLN A 23 -24.40 26.31 33.42
C GLN A 23 -24.89 25.53 34.63
N THR A 24 -24.16 24.51 35.09
CA THR A 24 -24.18 24.08 36.50
C THR A 24 -22.85 23.39 36.84
N ALA A 25 -22.17 23.95 37.84
CA ALA A 25 -21.20 23.33 38.73
C ALA A 25 -19.91 22.70 38.15
N GLN A 26 -18.78 23.37 38.44
CA GLN A 26 -17.51 22.72 38.70
C GLN A 26 -17.73 21.58 39.71
N ALA A 27 -17.47 20.34 39.30
CA ALA A 27 -17.38 19.20 40.20
C ALA A 27 -16.05 18.48 39.95
N ALA A 28 -15.14 18.70 40.90
CA ALA A 28 -14.05 17.84 41.33
C ALA A 28 -13.26 17.08 40.24
N ALA A 29 -12.05 17.58 39.98
CA ALA A 29 -10.95 16.76 39.47
C ALA A 29 -10.72 15.56 40.40
N VAL A 30 -11.24 14.39 40.03
CA VAL A 30 -10.83 13.12 40.62
C VAL A 30 -9.46 12.77 40.04
N PRO A 31 -8.39 12.65 40.84
CA PRO A 31 -7.15 12.11 40.32
C PRO A 31 -7.36 10.62 40.11
N SER A 32 -7.64 10.23 38.86
CA SER A 32 -7.53 8.83 38.43
C SER A 32 -6.13 8.32 38.82
N PRO A 33 -5.99 7.16 39.49
CA PRO A 33 -4.68 6.62 39.78
C PRO A 33 -3.98 6.38 38.45
N GLN A 34 -2.97 7.19 38.16
CA GLN A 34 -2.08 6.98 37.02
C GLN A 34 -1.30 5.70 37.32
N LEU A 35 -1.87 4.56 36.92
CA LEU A 35 -1.13 3.31 36.82
C LEU A 35 0.12 3.63 35.99
N PRO A 36 1.33 3.23 36.44
CA PRO A 36 2.53 3.41 35.64
C PRO A 36 2.30 2.63 34.34
N ARG A 37 1.90 3.35 33.29
CA ARG A 37 1.88 2.82 31.94
C ARG A 37 3.34 2.59 31.62
N ARG A 38 3.83 1.39 31.94
CA ARG A 38 5.07 0.87 31.38
C ARG A 38 4.81 0.79 29.90
N ASP A 39 5.03 1.90 29.21
CA ASP A 39 5.22 1.89 27.77
C ASP A 39 6.31 0.84 27.56
N PHE A 40 5.90 -0.31 27.04
CA PHE A 40 6.76 -1.46 26.87
C PHE A 40 7.81 -1.01 25.86
N GLN A 41 8.92 -0.45 26.35
CA GLN A 41 10.00 0.14 25.58
C GLN A 41 10.84 -0.99 24.99
N SER A 42 10.19 -1.91 24.27
CA SER A 42 10.85 -2.98 23.56
C SER A 42 11.28 -2.47 22.21
N SER A 43 12.29 -1.58 22.21
CA SER A 43 12.98 -1.19 20.99
C SER A 43 13.61 -2.40 20.29
N ALA A 44 13.83 -3.51 21.01
CA ALA A 44 14.26 -4.77 20.43
C ALA A 44 13.10 -5.46 19.68
N ALA A 45 11.96 -5.73 20.34
CA ALA A 45 10.83 -6.40 19.68
C ALA A 45 10.20 -5.57 18.56
N SER A 46 10.20 -4.24 18.65
CA SER A 46 9.73 -3.38 17.55
C SER A 46 10.62 -3.48 16.31
N ARG A 47 11.94 -3.61 16.48
CA ARG A 47 12.88 -3.83 15.36
C ARG A 47 12.68 -5.20 14.71
N ASP A 48 12.36 -6.22 15.51
CA ASP A 48 12.07 -7.56 15.01
C ASP A 48 10.78 -7.58 14.18
N ILE A 49 9.75 -6.85 14.62
CA ILE A 49 8.49 -6.69 13.89
C ILE A 49 8.71 -5.95 12.56
N ASP A 50 9.46 -4.84 12.54
CA ASP A 50 9.76 -4.11 11.30
C ASP A 50 10.52 -4.99 10.29
N THR A 51 11.41 -5.84 10.81
CA THR A 51 12.20 -6.77 10.00
C THR A 51 11.31 -7.88 9.43
N ALA A 52 10.45 -8.48 10.26
CA ALA A 52 9.47 -9.46 9.82
C ALA A 52 8.51 -8.88 8.77
N ALA A 53 7.98 -7.68 9.01
CA ALA A 53 7.08 -7.00 8.09
C ALA A 53 7.73 -6.72 6.72
N LYS A 54 9.02 -6.38 6.67
CA LYS A 54 9.77 -6.23 5.40
C LYS A 54 9.84 -7.52 4.62
N PHE A 55 10.11 -8.67 5.27
CA PHE A 55 10.16 -9.95 4.57
C PHE A 55 8.79 -10.41 4.07
N ILE A 56 7.73 -10.18 4.85
CA ILE A 56 6.35 -10.46 4.43
C ILE A 56 5.94 -9.57 3.27
N GLY A 57 6.22 -8.27 3.35
CA GLY A 57 5.94 -7.31 2.28
C GLY A 57 6.74 -7.60 1.01
N ALA A 58 8.02 -7.96 1.15
CA ALA A 58 8.86 -8.37 0.03
C ALA A 58 8.31 -9.64 -0.65
N GLY A 59 7.90 -10.65 0.13
CA GLY A 59 7.28 -11.86 -0.40
C GLY A 59 5.93 -11.59 -1.09
N ALA A 60 5.08 -10.75 -0.52
CA ALA A 60 3.82 -10.36 -1.14
C ALA A 60 4.03 -9.58 -2.45
N ALA A 61 5.03 -8.71 -2.51
CA ALA A 61 5.36 -7.94 -3.71
C ALA A 61 5.81 -8.83 -4.88
N THR A 62 6.48 -9.96 -4.62
CA THR A 62 6.96 -10.86 -5.69
C THR A 62 5.89 -11.76 -6.29
N VAL A 63 4.72 -11.91 -5.64
CA VAL A 63 3.62 -12.73 -6.18
C VAL A 63 3.17 -12.24 -7.57
N GLY A 64 3.32 -10.94 -7.85
CA GLY A 64 3.00 -10.35 -9.16
C GLY A 64 3.78 -10.95 -10.33
N VAL A 65 4.96 -11.56 -10.10
CA VAL A 65 5.75 -12.23 -11.14
C VAL A 65 4.98 -13.38 -11.79
N ALA A 66 4.06 -14.02 -11.07
CA ALA A 66 3.18 -15.04 -11.63
C ALA A 66 2.34 -14.50 -12.81
N GLY A 67 1.93 -13.23 -12.75
CA GLY A 67 1.20 -12.55 -13.82
C GLY A 67 2.04 -12.40 -15.09
N SER A 68 3.31 -11.99 -14.96
CA SER A 68 4.24 -11.95 -16.11
C SER A 68 4.47 -13.34 -16.69
N GLY A 69 4.66 -14.37 -15.84
CA GLY A 69 4.79 -15.75 -16.31
C GLY A 69 3.57 -16.25 -17.09
N ALA A 70 2.36 -15.97 -16.59
CA ALA A 70 1.11 -16.27 -17.29
C ALA A 70 1.01 -15.50 -18.62
N GLY A 71 1.28 -14.20 -18.62
CA GLY A 71 1.27 -13.36 -19.82
C GLY A 71 2.23 -13.87 -20.90
N ILE A 72 3.50 -14.09 -20.54
CA ILE A 72 4.52 -14.63 -21.44
C ILE A 72 4.11 -15.99 -21.99
N GLY A 73 3.61 -16.89 -21.13
CA GLY A 73 3.10 -18.20 -21.56
C GLY A 73 1.98 -18.09 -22.59
N THR A 74 1.06 -17.13 -22.45
CA THR A 74 -0.02 -16.90 -23.42
C THR A 74 0.48 -16.35 -24.75
N VAL A 75 1.48 -15.45 -24.72
CA VAL A 75 2.10 -14.88 -25.94
C VAL A 75 2.81 -15.98 -26.73
N PHE A 76 3.68 -16.76 -26.08
CA PHE A 76 4.39 -17.86 -26.73
C PHE A 76 3.46 -19.02 -27.13
N GLY A 77 2.42 -19.31 -26.35
CA GLY A 77 1.40 -20.29 -26.72
C GLY A 77 0.65 -19.89 -28.00
N SER A 78 0.24 -18.63 -28.10
CA SER A 78 -0.42 -18.08 -29.29
C SER A 78 0.51 -18.01 -30.49
N LEU A 79 1.80 -17.73 -30.28
CA LEU A 79 2.83 -17.76 -31.32
C LEU A 79 2.95 -19.15 -31.95
N ILE A 80 3.01 -20.22 -31.14
CA ILE A 80 3.11 -21.60 -31.64
C ILE A 80 1.89 -21.94 -32.50
N ILE A 81 0.69 -21.59 -32.03
CA ILE A 81 -0.56 -21.82 -32.78
C ILE A 81 -0.58 -21.02 -34.09
N GLY A 82 -0.16 -19.76 -34.05
CA GLY A 82 -0.07 -18.90 -35.24
C GLY A 82 0.94 -19.41 -36.26
N TYR A 83 2.10 -19.88 -35.79
CA TYR A 83 3.13 -20.50 -36.62
C TYR A 83 2.61 -21.78 -37.29
N ALA A 84 1.92 -22.64 -36.53
CA ALA A 84 1.37 -23.90 -37.04
C ALA A 84 0.31 -23.66 -38.13
N ARG A 85 -0.43 -22.54 -38.08
CA ARG A 85 -1.42 -22.17 -39.10
C ARG A 85 -0.77 -21.63 -40.37
N ASN A 86 0.25 -20.76 -40.24
CA ASN A 86 0.89 -20.10 -41.37
C ASN A 86 2.41 -19.96 -41.16
N PRO A 87 3.20 -20.98 -41.53
CA PRO A 87 4.65 -20.99 -41.28
C PRO A 87 5.44 -19.95 -42.11
N SER A 88 4.85 -19.44 -43.19
CA SER A 88 5.46 -18.38 -44.02
C SER A 88 5.65 -17.06 -43.27
N LEU A 89 4.80 -16.78 -42.27
CA LEU A 89 4.81 -15.52 -41.52
C LEU A 89 5.68 -15.59 -40.25
N LYS A 90 6.52 -16.63 -40.11
CA LYS A 90 7.28 -16.91 -38.88
C LYS A 90 8.06 -15.73 -38.31
N GLN A 91 8.73 -14.96 -39.18
CA GLN A 91 9.61 -13.88 -38.74
C GLN A 91 8.80 -12.72 -38.19
N GLN A 92 7.68 -12.39 -38.84
CA GLN A 92 6.77 -11.33 -38.41
C GLN A 92 6.02 -11.71 -37.14
N LEU A 93 5.54 -12.96 -37.02
CA LEU A 93 4.91 -13.47 -35.81
C LEU A 93 5.89 -13.47 -34.63
N PHE A 94 7.14 -13.90 -34.84
CA PHE A 94 8.16 -13.85 -33.80
C PHE A 94 8.48 -12.40 -33.39
N SER A 95 8.62 -11.48 -34.35
CA SER A 95 8.82 -10.06 -34.04
C SER A 95 7.67 -9.48 -33.21
N TYR A 96 6.41 -9.79 -33.53
CA TYR A 96 5.28 -9.33 -32.71
C TYR A 96 5.21 -9.98 -31.33
N ALA A 97 5.54 -11.27 -31.22
CA ALA A 97 5.58 -11.96 -29.94
C ALA A 97 6.66 -11.38 -29.01
N ILE A 98 7.84 -11.03 -29.52
CA ILE A 98 8.91 -10.43 -28.72
C ILE A 98 8.68 -8.93 -28.47
N LEU A 99 7.94 -8.21 -29.32
CA LEU A 99 7.52 -6.84 -29.01
C LEU A 99 6.50 -6.78 -27.87
N GLY A 100 5.69 -7.83 -27.70
CA GLY A 100 4.66 -7.93 -26.65
C GLY A 100 5.14 -8.55 -25.34
N PHE A 101 6.39 -9.02 -25.27
CA PHE A 101 7.03 -9.62 -24.10
C PHE A 101 8.16 -8.70 -23.61
#